data_AF-A0A947GQM9-F1
#
_entry.id   AF-A0A947GQM9-F1
#
_cell.length_a   1.000
_cell.length_b   1.000
_cell.length_c   1.000
_cell.angle_alpha   90.00
_cell.angle_beta   90.00
_cell.angle_gamma   90.00
#
_symmetry.space_group_name_H-M   'P 1'
#
loop_
_entity.id
_entity.type
_entity.pdbx_description
1 polymer ?
#
loop_
_entity_poly.entity_id
_entity_poly.type
_entity_poly.pdbx_seq_one_letter_code
_entity_poly.pdbx_strand_id
1 'polypeptide(L)'
;MSSDAAETTKAATQESTSSSSTRKKSSTSSAAKSGGIVKAEKNEIIVLEDNTRVVETDTLPNNRPITVSDVEVVHNLSSAGVRPVMADNFEIASTDHLPGHRPVAVSTLVVSDLETLPGNRPIASNDIDEDAAALMGYLD
;
A
#
# COMPACT_ATOMS: atom_id res chain seq x y z
N MET A 1 -32.93 -20.40 35.66
CA MET A 1 -33.37 -21.81 35.69
C MET A 1 -33.31 -22.34 34.28
N SER A 2 -32.49 -23.40 34.06
CA SER A 2 -32.59 -24.51 33.07
C SER A 2 -32.96 -24.17 31.61
N SER A 3 -32.28 -24.65 30.56
CA SER A 3 -31.48 -25.86 30.27
C SER A 3 -30.95 -25.69 28.83
N ASP A 4 -29.66 -25.83 28.48
CA ASP A 4 -28.80 -27.02 28.29
C ASP A 4 -29.12 -27.94 27.07
N ALA A 5 -28.04 -28.42 26.42
CA ALA A 5 -27.90 -29.38 25.30
C ALA A 5 -28.14 -28.85 23.85
N ALA A 6 -27.36 -29.18 22.80
CA ALA A 6 -26.39 -30.24 22.59
C ALA A 6 -25.40 -29.92 21.44
N GLU A 7 -24.22 -30.52 21.59
CA GLU A 7 -23.07 -30.75 20.71
C GLU A 7 -23.40 -31.36 19.32
N THR A 8 -22.66 -30.99 18.26
CA THR A 8 -22.27 -31.91 17.16
C THR A 8 -21.02 -31.44 16.44
N THR A 9 -20.14 -32.40 16.24
CA THR A 9 -18.75 -32.41 15.77
C THR A 9 -18.57 -32.49 14.24
N LYS A 10 -17.36 -32.12 13.79
CA LYS A 10 -16.57 -32.66 12.65
C LYS A 10 -17.09 -32.54 11.21
N ALA A 11 -16.29 -31.89 10.37
CA ALA A 11 -15.82 -32.46 9.10
C ALA A 11 -14.46 -31.84 8.70
N ALA A 12 -13.45 -32.69 8.60
CA ALA A 12 -12.14 -32.42 8.05
C ALA A 12 -12.07 -32.92 6.59
N THR A 13 -10.98 -32.54 5.90
CA THR A 13 -10.43 -33.14 4.66
C THR A 13 -11.15 -32.67 3.37
N GLN A 14 -10.51 -32.34 2.24
CA GLN A 14 -9.31 -32.93 1.63
C GLN A 14 -8.53 -31.95 0.75
N GLU A 15 -7.22 -31.97 0.97
CA GLU A 15 -6.14 -31.69 0.03
C GLU A 15 -6.22 -32.69 -1.14
N SER A 16 -6.11 -32.22 -2.39
CA SER A 16 -5.91 -33.11 -3.54
C SER A 16 -4.74 -32.62 -4.39
N THR A 17 -3.62 -33.28 -4.12
CA THR A 17 -2.46 -33.40 -4.99
C THR A 17 -2.86 -33.95 -6.36
N SER A 18 -2.44 -33.30 -7.44
CA SER A 18 -2.26 -33.97 -8.74
C SER A 18 -0.93 -33.55 -9.36
N SER A 19 0.09 -34.31 -9.01
CA SER A 19 1.34 -34.43 -9.73
C SER A 19 1.08 -34.99 -11.13
N SER A 20 1.49 -34.27 -12.17
CA SER A 20 1.66 -34.84 -13.50
C SER A 20 2.91 -34.24 -14.14
N SER A 21 4.00 -35.01 -14.02
CA SER A 21 5.23 -34.84 -14.77
C SER A 21 4.97 -34.99 -16.28
N THR A 22 5.58 -34.16 -17.12
CA THR A 22 6.35 -34.65 -18.28
C THR A 22 7.15 -33.57 -19.00
N ARG A 23 8.42 -33.91 -19.22
CA ARG A 23 9.27 -33.60 -20.39
C ARG A 23 9.86 -32.18 -20.55
N LYS A 24 11.06 -32.10 -19.98
CA LYS A 24 12.22 -31.31 -20.43
C LYS A 24 12.33 -31.34 -21.98
N LYS A 25 12.24 -30.17 -22.62
CA LYS A 25 12.76 -29.95 -23.98
C LYS A 25 13.88 -28.93 -23.88
N SER A 26 15.11 -29.44 -23.83
CA SER A 26 16.31 -28.64 -24.06
C SER A 26 16.39 -28.29 -25.54
N SER A 27 16.26 -27.00 -25.86
CA SER A 27 16.79 -26.46 -27.11
C SER A 27 17.85 -25.43 -26.75
N THR A 28 19.09 -25.86 -26.83
CA THR A 28 20.24 -25.00 -27.08
C THR A 28 19.96 -24.15 -28.32
N SER A 29 19.93 -22.82 -28.18
CA SER A 29 20.16 -21.90 -29.29
C SER A 29 21.31 -20.98 -28.94
N SER A 30 22.36 -21.19 -29.71
CA SER A 30 23.62 -20.47 -29.84
C SER A 30 23.50 -18.94 -29.79
N ALA A 31 24.45 -18.36 -29.04
CA ALA A 31 25.15 -17.09 -29.23
C ALA A 31 24.61 -16.11 -30.30
N ALA A 32 24.34 -14.88 -29.87
CA ALA A 32 24.78 -13.70 -30.58
C ALA A 32 25.13 -12.58 -29.59
N LYS A 33 26.41 -12.24 -29.53
CA LYS A 33 26.92 -11.00 -28.96
C LYS A 33 26.48 -9.85 -29.86
N SER A 34 25.56 -9.04 -29.39
CA SER A 34 25.40 -7.62 -29.73
C SER A 34 24.44 -7.04 -28.71
N GLY A 35 24.72 -5.83 -28.21
CA GLY A 35 23.85 -5.11 -27.27
C GLY A 35 22.56 -4.63 -27.96
N GLY A 36 21.76 -5.58 -28.44
CA GLY A 36 20.42 -5.36 -28.96
C GLY A 36 19.40 -5.64 -27.87
N ILE A 37 18.43 -4.75 -27.74
CA ILE A 37 17.27 -4.92 -26.86
C ILE A 37 16.57 -6.22 -27.28
N VAL A 38 16.71 -7.25 -26.46
CA VAL A 38 15.98 -8.51 -26.62
C VAL A 38 14.53 -8.22 -26.29
N LYS A 39 13.61 -8.52 -27.22
CA LYS A 39 12.19 -8.34 -26.98
C LYS A 39 11.76 -9.31 -25.88
N ALA A 40 11.39 -8.76 -24.74
CA ALA A 40 10.91 -9.50 -23.59
C ALA A 40 9.54 -10.16 -23.88
N GLU A 41 9.17 -11.19 -23.11
CA GLU A 41 7.84 -11.80 -23.22
C GLU A 41 6.76 -10.75 -22.89
N LYS A 42 5.55 -10.89 -23.45
CA LYS A 42 4.47 -9.90 -23.24
C LYS A 42 4.19 -9.72 -21.75
N ASN A 43 4.26 -8.47 -21.27
CA ASN A 43 4.09 -8.05 -19.87
C ASN A 43 5.24 -8.41 -18.90
N GLU A 44 6.45 -8.61 -19.41
CA GLU A 44 7.63 -8.74 -18.55
C GLU A 44 8.07 -7.37 -18.01
N ILE A 45 8.49 -7.34 -16.74
CA ILE A 45 9.03 -6.15 -16.09
C ILE A 45 10.52 -6.06 -16.44
N ILE A 46 10.88 -5.03 -17.20
CA ILE A 46 12.26 -4.73 -17.58
C ILE A 46 12.86 -3.84 -16.48
N VAL A 47 14.02 -4.23 -15.96
CA VAL A 47 14.77 -3.45 -14.96
C VAL A 47 15.94 -2.75 -15.65
N LEU A 48 16.00 -1.43 -15.54
CA LEU A 48 17.08 -0.60 -16.10
C LEU A 48 18.28 -0.55 -15.14
N GLU A 49 19.39 0.04 -15.59
CA GLU A 49 20.63 0.20 -14.81
C GLU A 49 20.45 1.02 -13.53
N ASP A 50 19.45 1.91 -13.50
CA ASP A 50 19.06 2.75 -12.36
C ASP A 50 18.04 2.06 -11.43
N ASN A 51 17.78 0.77 -11.61
CA ASN A 51 16.74 -0.03 -10.95
C ASN A 51 15.30 0.40 -11.25
N THR A 52 15.08 1.28 -12.23
CA THR A 52 13.72 1.62 -12.67
C THR A 52 13.06 0.42 -13.33
N ARG A 53 11.84 0.09 -12.89
CA ARG A 53 11.03 -1.02 -13.42
C ARG A 53 10.07 -0.48 -14.47
N VAL A 54 10.16 -0.97 -15.71
CA VAL A 54 9.29 -0.55 -16.81
C VAL A 54 8.58 -1.75 -17.45
N VAL A 55 7.41 -1.49 -18.01
CA VAL A 55 6.62 -2.47 -18.77
C VAL A 55 6.27 -1.85 -20.12
N GLU A 56 6.47 -2.62 -21.19
CA GLU A 56 5.98 -2.26 -22.52
C GLU A 56 4.45 -2.38 -22.56
N THR A 57 3.78 -1.40 -23.14
CA THR A 57 2.32 -1.39 -23.27
C THR A 57 1.90 -1.06 -24.68
N ASP A 58 0.84 -1.72 -25.15
CA ASP A 58 0.18 -1.42 -26.43
C ASP A 58 -0.98 -0.42 -26.27
N THR A 59 -1.31 -0.02 -25.04
CA THR A 59 -2.48 0.85 -24.75
C THR A 59 -2.18 2.33 -24.88
N LEU A 60 -0.90 2.73 -24.86
CA LEU A 60 -0.48 4.10 -25.08
C LEU A 60 -0.03 4.31 -26.53
N PRO A 61 -0.26 5.51 -27.10
CA PRO A 61 0.20 5.82 -28.45
C PRO A 61 1.72 5.68 -28.55
N ASN A 62 2.20 5.09 -29.66
CA ASN A 62 3.60 4.76 -29.93
C ASN A 62 4.24 3.79 -28.95
N ASN A 63 3.46 2.91 -28.31
CA ASN A 63 3.94 1.87 -27.39
C ASN A 63 4.90 2.41 -26.31
N ARG A 64 4.60 3.61 -25.79
CA ARG A 64 5.45 4.28 -24.80
C ARG A 64 5.54 3.42 -23.53
N PRO A 65 6.73 2.97 -23.10
CA PRO A 65 6.88 2.21 -21.87
C PRO A 65 6.37 2.99 -20.66
N ILE A 66 5.85 2.26 -19.67
CA ILE A 66 5.35 2.82 -18.41
C ILE A 66 6.18 2.28 -17.26
N THR A 67 6.44 3.11 -16.26
CA THR A 67 7.09 2.70 -15.03
C THR A 67 6.10 2.03 -14.08
N VAL A 68 6.55 0.99 -13.37
CA VAL A 68 5.76 0.36 -12.30
C VAL A 68 5.84 1.24 -11.04
N SER A 69 4.70 1.53 -10.41
CA SER A 69 4.62 2.24 -9.13
C SER A 69 4.53 1.28 -7.95
N ASP A 70 5.00 1.70 -6.78
CA ASP A 70 4.89 0.92 -5.53
C ASP A 70 3.53 1.06 -4.81
N VAL A 71 2.55 1.70 -5.45
CA VAL A 71 1.23 1.94 -4.83
C VAL A 71 0.33 0.73 -4.97
N GLU A 72 -0.25 0.28 -3.85
CA GLU A 72 -1.21 -0.82 -3.80
C GLU A 72 -2.65 -0.33 -4.03
N VAL A 73 -3.34 -0.90 -5.01
CA VAL A 73 -4.76 -0.63 -5.28
C VAL A 73 -5.60 -1.67 -4.52
N VAL A 74 -6.41 -1.22 -3.56
CA VAL A 74 -7.24 -2.11 -2.72
C VAL A 74 -8.68 -2.23 -3.23
N HIS A 75 -9.19 -1.20 -3.90
CA HIS A 75 -10.55 -1.17 -4.42
C HIS A 75 -10.67 -0.27 -5.66
N ASN A 76 -11.78 -0.38 -6.40
CA ASN A 76 -12.10 0.51 -7.50
C ASN A 76 -13.52 1.04 -7.32
N LEU A 77 -13.66 2.36 -7.22
CA LEU A 77 -14.98 3.00 -7.20
C LEU A 77 -15.48 3.11 -8.64
N SER A 78 -16.72 2.65 -8.90
CA SER A 78 -17.32 2.65 -10.26
C SER A 78 -18.42 3.69 -10.47
N SER A 79 -18.93 4.31 -9.39
CA SER A 79 -20.08 5.23 -9.43
C SER A 79 -19.83 6.54 -10.20
N ALA A 80 -18.56 6.93 -10.38
CA ALA A 80 -18.15 8.16 -11.06
C ALA A 80 -17.00 7.90 -12.07
N GLY A 81 -17.11 6.79 -12.80
CA GLY A 81 -16.03 6.20 -13.59
C GLY A 81 -15.17 5.27 -12.74
N VAL A 82 -14.35 4.43 -13.38
CA VAL A 82 -13.42 3.52 -12.67
C VAL A 82 -12.29 4.35 -12.07
N ARG A 83 -12.33 4.56 -10.75
CA ARG A 83 -11.33 5.29 -9.97
C ARG A 83 -10.67 4.35 -8.96
N PRO A 84 -9.36 4.11 -9.06
CA PRO A 84 -8.66 3.27 -8.10
C PRO A 84 -8.63 3.92 -6.72
N VAL A 85 -8.83 3.11 -5.70
CA VAL A 85 -8.68 3.45 -4.29
C VAL A 85 -7.40 2.79 -3.82
N MET A 86 -6.46 3.62 -3.37
CA MET A 86 -5.14 3.19 -2.92
C MET A 86 -5.15 2.85 -1.43
N ALA A 87 -4.27 1.94 -1.01
CA ALA A 87 -3.97 1.75 0.40
C ALA A 87 -3.27 3.00 0.97
N ASP A 88 -3.62 3.37 2.20
CA ASP A 88 -2.96 4.41 2.99
C ASP A 88 -3.07 4.06 4.48
N ASN A 89 -2.22 4.67 5.30
CA ASN A 89 -2.17 4.52 6.75
C ASN A 89 -3.00 5.58 7.49
N PHE A 90 -3.86 6.31 6.78
CA PHE A 90 -4.69 7.37 7.35
C PHE A 90 -5.85 6.80 8.17
N GLU A 91 -5.89 7.13 9.47
CA GLU A 91 -6.90 6.61 10.40
C GLU A 91 -8.05 7.61 10.61
N ILE A 92 -9.29 7.11 10.45
CA ILE A 92 -10.52 7.89 10.64
C ILE A 92 -11.15 7.48 11.98
N ALA A 93 -11.27 8.43 12.90
CA ALA A 93 -11.88 8.21 14.21
C ALA A 93 -13.41 8.07 14.12
N SER A 94 -14.05 8.90 13.30
CA SER A 94 -15.51 8.82 13.08
C SER A 94 -15.95 9.55 11.82
N THR A 95 -17.09 9.16 11.26
CA THR A 95 -17.75 9.88 10.15
C THR A 95 -19.11 10.46 10.55
N ASP A 96 -19.72 9.97 11.62
CA ASP A 96 -21.16 10.16 11.85
C ASP A 96 -21.51 11.38 12.71
N HIS A 97 -20.52 12.00 13.35
CA HIS A 97 -20.73 13.13 14.24
C HIS A 97 -20.99 14.45 13.50
N LEU A 98 -20.57 14.56 12.23
CA LEU A 98 -20.72 15.77 11.43
C LEU A 98 -21.73 15.58 10.29
N PRO A 99 -22.51 16.63 9.96
CA PRO A 99 -23.50 16.56 8.89
C PRO A 99 -22.84 16.25 7.54
N GLY A 100 -23.44 15.32 6.81
CA GLY A 100 -22.94 14.85 5.52
C GLY A 100 -21.81 13.81 5.62
N HIS A 101 -21.73 13.08 6.73
CA HIS A 101 -20.72 12.04 6.99
C HIS A 101 -19.28 12.52 6.79
N ARG A 102 -18.97 13.73 7.30
CA ARG A 102 -17.63 14.31 7.15
C ARG A 102 -16.66 13.55 8.07
N PRO A 103 -15.59 12.93 7.52
CA PRO A 103 -14.65 12.16 8.33
C PRO A 103 -13.87 13.07 9.27
N VAL A 104 -13.71 12.61 10.51
CA VAL A 104 -12.85 13.17 11.54
C VAL A 104 -11.65 12.23 11.68
N ALA A 105 -10.46 12.74 11.41
CA ALA A 105 -9.22 11.99 11.47
C ALA A 105 -8.69 11.86 12.91
N VAL A 106 -7.92 10.81 13.17
CA VAL A 106 -7.12 10.72 14.40
C VAL A 106 -5.97 11.73 14.32
N SER A 107 -5.78 12.51 15.39
CA SER A 107 -4.63 13.40 15.52
C SER A 107 -3.42 12.64 16.05
N THR A 108 -2.27 12.77 15.38
CA THR A 108 -0.99 12.28 15.90
C THR A 108 -0.29 13.31 16.80
N LEU A 109 -0.84 14.53 16.92
CA LEU A 109 -0.29 15.57 17.78
C LEU A 109 -0.53 15.21 19.25
N VAL A 110 0.54 15.27 20.04
CA VAL A 110 0.47 15.16 21.50
C VAL A 110 0.03 16.50 22.06
N VAL A 111 -1.21 16.58 22.52
CA VAL A 111 -1.78 17.79 23.11
C VAL A 111 -2.27 17.47 24.52
N SER A 112 -2.04 18.40 25.44
CA SER A 112 -2.48 18.26 26.82
C SER A 112 -3.85 18.89 27.01
N ASP A 113 -4.80 18.09 27.50
CA ASP A 113 -6.14 18.54 27.86
C ASP A 113 -6.12 19.11 29.28
N LEU A 114 -5.67 20.36 29.42
CA LEU A 114 -5.77 21.10 30.68
C LEU A 114 -7.15 21.78 30.76
N GLU A 115 -8.10 21.12 31.43
CA GLU A 115 -9.42 21.70 31.75
C GLU A 115 -9.36 22.94 32.66
N THR A 116 -8.16 23.30 33.14
CA THR A 116 -7.93 24.51 33.93
C THR A 116 -7.93 25.79 33.10
N LEU A 117 -7.82 25.72 31.77
CA LEU A 117 -7.85 26.90 30.90
C LEU A 117 -9.29 27.28 30.54
N PRO A 118 -9.63 28.59 30.49
CA PRO A 118 -10.95 29.03 30.11
C PRO A 118 -11.28 28.60 28.66
N GLY A 119 -12.35 27.82 28.53
CA GLY A 119 -12.84 27.33 27.25
C GLY A 119 -12.08 26.13 26.69
N ASN A 120 -11.48 25.30 27.55
CA ASN A 120 -10.84 24.02 27.20
C ASN A 120 -9.86 24.17 26.02
N ARG A 121 -9.02 25.20 26.09
CA ARG A 121 -8.04 25.48 25.02
C ARG A 121 -6.90 24.46 25.12
N PRO A 122 -6.68 23.64 24.08
CA PRO A 122 -5.65 22.62 24.12
C PRO A 122 -4.26 23.27 23.96
N ILE A 123 -3.26 22.79 24.71
CA ILE A 123 -1.87 23.29 24.64
C ILE A 123 -0.90 22.14 24.36
N ALA A 124 0.04 22.37 23.46
CA ALA A 124 1.13 21.44 23.17
C ALA A 124 2.31 21.67 24.13
N SER A 125 3.21 20.68 24.25
CA SER A 125 4.45 20.88 24.99
C SER A 125 5.32 21.95 24.30
N ASN A 126 6.05 22.72 25.11
CA ASN A 126 7.09 23.62 24.63
C ASN A 126 8.48 22.96 24.67
N ASP A 127 8.54 21.67 25.05
CA ASP A 127 9.76 20.89 24.96
C ASP A 127 10.08 20.71 23.49
N ILE A 128 11.19 21.31 23.06
CA ILE A 128 11.73 21.15 21.72
C ILE A 128 12.60 19.90 21.77
N ASP A 129 12.42 19.00 20.79
CA ASP A 129 13.18 17.74 20.72
C ASP A 129 14.71 17.96 20.59
N GLU A 130 15.11 19.17 20.16
CA GLU A 130 16.50 19.60 20.00
C GLU A 130 16.98 20.40 21.21
N ASP A 131 18.24 20.17 21.63
CA ASP A 131 18.86 20.90 22.72
C ASP A 131 18.92 22.40 22.39
N ALA A 132 18.41 23.23 23.30
CA ALA A 132 18.46 24.68 23.19
C ALA A 132 19.89 25.19 22.91
N ALA A 133 20.91 24.51 23.44
CA ALA A 133 22.31 24.84 23.16
C ALA A 133 22.69 24.67 21.67
N ALA A 134 22.13 23.68 20.97
CA ALA A 134 22.36 23.46 19.55
C ALA A 134 21.70 24.55 18.69
N LEU A 135 20.49 24.97 19.06
CA LEU A 135 19.76 26.04 18.37
C LEU A 135 20.43 27.41 18.54
N MET A 136 21.02 27.68 19.71
CA MET A 136 21.74 28.93 19.98
C MET A 136 23.04 29.08 19.18
N GLY A 137 23.61 27.98 18.66
CA GLY A 137 24.81 28.01 17.81
C GLY A 137 24.58 28.50 16.38
N TYR A 138 23.32 28.66 15.96
CA TYR A 138 22.93 29.17 14.63
C TYR A 138 22.47 30.64 14.65
N LEU A 139 22.46 31.28 15.81
CA LEU A 139 22.20 32.70 15.96
C LEU A 139 23.55 33.44 15.86
N ASP A 140 23.83 34.00 14.70
CA ASP A 140 24.97 34.93 14.45
C ASP A 140 24.63 36.35 14.92
#